data_AF-W1UWI3-F1
#
_entry.id   AF-W1UWI3-F1
#
_cell.length_a   1.000
_cell.length_b   1.000
_cell.length_c   1.000
_cell.angle_alpha   90.00
_cell.angle_beta   90.00
_cell.angle_gamma   90.00
#
_symmetry.space_group_name_H-M   'P 1'
#
loop_
_entity.id
_entity.type
_entity.pdbx_description
1 polymer ?
#
loop_
_entity_poly.entity_id
_entity_poly.type
_entity_poly.pdbx_seq_one_letter_code
_entity_poly.pdbx_strand_id
1 'polypeptide(L)'
;MYYVGNTKPVQRILLNALDEKSIRSALDDLRDNKDFHNLYQSALARARADWLIGMNLSRAYTLSERYKGHKVTLPIGRVKTPTLALVVRRERELAAFKPVDYFTVK
;
A
#
# COMPACT_ATOMS: atom_id res chain seq x y z
N MET A 1 -5.14 22.68 1.33
CA MET A 1 -6.20 23.71 1.45
C MET A 1 -6.78 23.75 2.86
N TYR A 2 -7.38 22.67 3.36
CA TYR A 2 -7.99 22.65 4.70
C TYR A 2 -7.02 22.93 5.87
N TYR A 3 -5.82 22.37 5.84
CA TYR A 3 -4.86 22.51 6.94
C TYR A 3 -4.12 23.86 7.00
N VAL A 4 -4.19 24.66 5.94
CA VAL A 4 -3.51 25.97 5.83
C VAL A 4 -4.47 27.11 5.51
N GLY A 5 -5.79 26.86 5.60
CA GLY A 5 -6.82 27.89 5.42
C GLY A 5 -6.90 28.54 4.04
N ASN A 6 -6.44 27.88 2.97
CA ASN A 6 -6.47 28.49 1.63
C ASN A 6 -7.90 28.58 1.08
N THR A 7 -8.35 29.79 0.77
CA THR A 7 -9.66 30.13 0.19
C THR A 7 -9.63 30.39 -1.32
N LYS A 8 -8.45 30.53 -1.92
CA LYS A 8 -8.30 30.81 -3.36
C LYS A 8 -8.67 29.57 -4.19
N PRO A 9 -9.20 29.72 -5.42
CA PRO A 9 -9.38 28.61 -6.35
C PRO A 9 -8.08 27.84 -6.54
N VAL A 10 -8.17 26.51 -6.55
CA VAL A 10 -7.01 25.63 -6.78
C VAL A 10 -7.24 24.82 -8.02
N GLN A 11 -6.28 24.89 -8.93
CA GLN A 11 -6.22 24.09 -10.13
C GLN A 11 -5.19 22.97 -9.97
N ARG A 12 -5.41 21.89 -10.70
CA ARG A 12 -4.55 20.71 -10.75
C ARG A 12 -3.82 20.70 -12.08
N ILE A 13 -2.50 20.63 -12.01
CA ILE A 13 -1.63 20.29 -13.14
C ILE A 13 -1.32 18.79 -13.11
N LEU A 14 -1.36 18.14 -14.28
CA LEU A 14 -1.00 16.74 -14.46
C LEU A 14 0.26 16.65 -15.32
N LEU A 15 1.42 16.44 -14.68
CA LEU A 15 2.70 16.27 -15.36
C LEU A 15 3.05 14.79 -15.46
N ASN A 16 3.11 14.28 -16.69
CA ASN A 16 3.55 12.92 -16.97
C ASN A 16 5.04 12.85 -17.36
N ALA A 17 5.61 13.96 -17.83
CA ALA A 17 7.01 14.12 -18.19
C ALA A 17 7.49 15.54 -17.84
N LEU A 18 8.81 15.69 -17.69
CA LEU A 18 9.45 16.94 -17.27
C LEU A 18 10.14 17.69 -18.42
N ASP A 19 9.89 17.29 -19.68
CA ASP A 19 10.36 18.03 -20.83
C ASP A 19 9.54 19.31 -21.06
N GLU A 20 10.16 20.30 -21.70
CA GLU A 20 9.56 21.62 -21.89
C GLU A 20 8.21 21.57 -22.61
N LYS A 21 8.07 20.69 -23.62
CA LYS A 21 6.84 20.56 -24.40
C LYS A 21 5.70 20.01 -23.54
N SER A 22 5.96 18.95 -22.77
CA SER A 22 4.97 18.36 -21.85
C SER A 22 4.57 19.33 -20.75
N ILE A 23 5.52 20.11 -20.22
CA ILE A 23 5.22 21.12 -19.18
C ILE A 23 4.32 22.22 -19.74
N ARG A 24 4.65 22.79 -20.91
CA ARG A 24 3.82 23.81 -21.57
C ARG A 24 2.41 23.27 -21.84
N SER A 25 2.32 22.07 -22.43
CA SER A 25 1.04 21.41 -22.67
C SER A 25 0.21 21.19 -21.40
N ALA A 26 0.84 20.84 -20.28
CA ALA A 26 0.13 20.61 -19.02
C ALA A 26 -0.27 21.92 -18.32
N LEU A 27 0.48 23.01 -18.53
CA LEU A 27 0.13 24.34 -18.05
C LEU A 27 -1.04 24.96 -18.84
N ASP A 28 -1.19 24.58 -20.11
CA ASP A 28 -2.32 25.01 -20.94
C ASP A 28 -3.62 24.22 -20.62
N ASP A 29 -3.52 22.99 -20.09
CA ASP A 29 -4.65 22.14 -19.65
C ASP A 29 -4.77 22.04 -18.11
N LEU A 30 -4.88 23.19 -17.44
CA LEU A 30 -5.15 23.22 -16.00
C LEU A 30 -6.60 22.85 -15.68
N ARG A 31 -6.79 21.87 -14.80
CA ARG A 31 -8.12 21.36 -14.43
C ARG A 31 -8.56 21.84 -13.06
N ASP A 32 -9.87 21.89 -12.80
CA ASP A 32 -10.36 22.18 -11.45
C ASP A 32 -9.95 21.03 -10.51
N ASN A 33 -9.37 21.35 -9.36
CA ASN A 33 -8.95 20.34 -8.40
C ASN A 33 -10.14 19.55 -7.80
N LYS A 34 -11.37 20.07 -7.89
CA LYS A 34 -12.60 19.36 -7.48
C LYS A 34 -12.82 18.06 -8.25
N ASP A 35 -12.42 18.00 -9.52
CA ASP A 35 -12.55 16.78 -10.35
C ASP A 35 -11.76 15.60 -9.76
N PHE A 36 -10.71 15.90 -8.97
CA PHE A 36 -9.83 14.92 -8.34
C PHE A 36 -10.20 14.64 -6.88
N HIS A 37 -11.32 15.16 -6.38
CA HIS A 37 -11.71 14.99 -4.99
C HIS A 37 -11.85 13.51 -4.60
N ASN A 38 -12.46 12.69 -5.47
CA ASN A 38 -12.61 11.25 -5.23
C ASN A 38 -11.24 10.53 -5.17
N LEU A 39 -10.28 10.95 -5.99
CA LEU A 39 -8.92 10.39 -5.95
C LEU A 39 -8.22 10.73 -4.63
N TYR A 40 -8.38 11.97 -4.16
CA TYR A 40 -7.91 12.38 -2.84
C TYR A 40 -8.54 11.54 -1.72
N GLN A 41 -9.87 11.38 -1.73
CA GLN A 41 -10.57 10.59 -0.70
C GLN A 41 -10.12 9.12 -0.70
N SER A 42 -9.93 8.52 -1.88
CA SER A 42 -9.41 7.16 -2.01
C SER A 42 -8.01 7.02 -1.39
N ALA A 43 -7.10 7.95 -1.69
CA ALA A 43 -5.77 7.98 -1.11
C ALA A 43 -5.79 8.17 0.42
N LEU A 44 -6.65 9.07 0.91
CA LEU A 44 -6.80 9.33 2.34
C LEU A 44 -7.36 8.12 3.09
N ALA A 45 -8.39 7.48 2.52
CA ALA A 45 -8.99 6.27 3.08
C ALA A 45 -7.96 5.13 3.17
N ARG A 46 -7.16 4.94 2.09
CA ARG A 46 -6.05 3.98 2.09
C ARG A 46 -5.04 4.28 3.19
N ALA A 47 -4.56 5.51 3.28
CA ALA A 47 -3.58 5.91 4.30
C ALA A 47 -4.09 5.66 5.73
N ARG A 48 -5.37 5.99 6.00
CA ARG A 48 -6.01 5.75 7.29
C ARG A 48 -6.17 4.26 7.58
N ALA A 49 -6.61 3.46 6.61
CA ALA A 49 -6.77 2.01 6.79
C ALA A 49 -5.43 1.31 7.04
N ASP A 50 -4.39 1.68 6.29
CA ASP A 50 -3.04 1.13 6.46
C ASP A 50 -2.46 1.50 7.84
N TRP A 51 -2.65 2.73 8.28
CA TRP A 51 -2.25 3.17 9.62
C TRP A 51 -3.01 2.44 10.73
N LEU A 52 -4.35 2.34 10.60
CA LEU A 52 -5.19 1.70 11.61
C LEU A 52 -4.81 0.23 11.81
N ILE A 53 -4.64 -0.52 10.72
CA ILE A 53 -4.24 -1.93 10.78
C ILE A 53 -2.80 -2.06 11.27
N GLY A 54 -1.88 -1.27 10.71
CA GLY A 54 -0.46 -1.34 11.04
C GLY A 54 -0.18 -1.01 12.50
N MET A 55 -0.75 0.08 13.01
CA MET A 55 -0.54 0.52 14.39
C MET A 55 -1.14 -0.45 15.41
N ASN A 56 -2.42 -0.82 15.24
CA ASN A 56 -3.11 -1.64 16.22
C ASN A 56 -2.54 -3.07 16.26
N LEU A 57 -2.40 -3.74 15.12
CA LEU A 57 -1.96 -5.12 15.10
C LEU A 57 -0.48 -5.26 15.47
N SER A 58 0.39 -4.36 15.00
CA SER A 58 1.81 -4.44 15.38
C SER A 58 1.97 -4.32 16.89
N ARG A 59 1.22 -3.41 17.53
CA ARG A 59 1.24 -3.27 19.00
C ARG A 59 0.66 -4.51 19.70
N ALA A 60 -0.49 -5.01 19.26
CA ALA A 60 -1.13 -6.17 19.87
C ALA A 60 -0.21 -7.40 19.86
N TYR A 61 0.41 -7.72 18.73
CA TYR A 61 1.29 -8.89 18.61
C TYR A 61 2.63 -8.68 19.32
N THR A 62 3.21 -7.48 19.24
CA THR A 62 4.44 -7.17 19.97
C THR A 62 4.24 -7.28 21.48
N LEU A 63 3.11 -6.78 22.01
CA LEU A 63 2.79 -6.89 23.43
C LEU A 63 2.53 -8.35 23.83
N SER A 64 1.78 -9.11 23.00
CA SER A 64 1.55 -10.54 23.24
C SER A 64 2.85 -11.32 23.39
N GLU A 65 3.83 -11.08 22.52
CA GLU A 65 5.15 -11.72 22.61
C GLU A 65 5.96 -11.23 23.81
N ARG A 66 5.86 -9.93 24.14
CA ARG A 66 6.50 -9.37 25.34
C ARG A 66 5.98 -10.02 26.62
N TYR A 67 4.68 -10.32 26.72
CA TYR A 67 4.12 -11.04 27.86
C TYR A 67 4.66 -12.47 27.99
N LYS A 68 5.09 -13.09 26.89
CA LYS A 68 5.78 -14.39 26.89
C LYS A 68 7.27 -14.30 27.20
N GLY A 69 7.78 -13.09 27.51
CA GLY A 69 9.19 -12.84 27.79
C GLY A 69 10.04 -12.53 26.54
N HIS A 70 9.45 -12.51 25.34
CA HIS A 70 10.18 -12.23 24.11
C HIS A 70 10.34 -10.72 23.89
N LYS A 71 11.58 -10.25 23.67
CA LYS A 71 11.88 -8.84 23.36
C LYS A 71 11.93 -8.59 21.85
N VAL A 72 10.86 -8.97 21.14
CA VAL A 72 10.74 -8.80 19.68
C VAL A 72 9.64 -7.81 19.35
N THR A 73 9.86 -6.98 18.31
CA THR A 73 8.80 -6.16 17.71
C THR A 73 8.28 -6.89 16.48
N LEU A 74 6.97 -7.08 16.40
CA LEU A 74 6.31 -7.76 15.28
C LEU A 74 5.58 -6.74 14.41
N PRO A 75 6.19 -6.30 13.30
CA PRO A 75 5.59 -5.32 12.43
C PRO A 75 4.53 -5.99 11.55
N ILE A 76 3.26 -5.64 11.74
CA ILE A 76 2.10 -6.14 10.97
C ILE A 76 1.56 -5.04 10.05
N GLY A 77 1.01 -5.42 8.91
CA GLY A 77 0.42 -4.46 7.98
C GLY A 77 -0.40 -5.13 6.89
N ARG A 78 -1.38 -4.38 6.38
CA ARG A 78 -2.38 -4.88 5.42
C ARG A 78 -1.77 -5.49 4.16
N VAL A 79 -0.60 -5.02 3.70
CA VAL A 79 0.06 -5.54 2.48
C VAL A 79 1.16 -6.54 2.82
N LYS A 80 2.14 -6.16 3.64
CA LYS A 80 3.30 -7.00 3.95
C LYS A 80 2.94 -8.34 4.60
N THR A 81 1.92 -8.37 5.46
CA THR A 81 1.55 -9.59 6.21
C THR A 81 0.91 -10.64 5.29
N PRO A 82 -0.07 -10.28 4.42
CA PRO A 82 -0.54 -11.21 3.39
C PRO A 82 0.55 -11.63 2.40
N THR A 83 1.45 -10.73 2.00
CA THR A 83 2.57 -11.10 1.13
C THR A 83 3.46 -12.16 1.78
N LEU A 84 3.81 -12.00 3.06
CA LEU A 84 4.55 -13.00 3.82
C LEU A 84 3.78 -14.33 3.91
N ALA A 85 2.46 -14.26 4.13
CA ALA A 85 1.62 -15.44 4.22
C ALA A 85 1.63 -16.27 2.91
N LEU A 86 1.70 -15.63 1.75
CA LEU A 86 1.81 -16.33 0.46
C LEU A 86 3.13 -17.12 0.37
N VAL A 87 4.24 -16.53 0.77
CA VAL A 87 5.57 -17.18 0.78
C VAL A 87 5.55 -18.37 1.74
N VAL A 88 5.12 -18.16 2.98
CA VAL A 88 5.03 -19.22 4.00
C VAL A 88 4.12 -20.36 3.55
N ARG A 89 2.98 -20.05 2.91
CA ARG A 89 2.09 -21.08 2.36
C ARG A 89 2.79 -21.91 1.29
N ARG A 90 3.51 -21.25 0.37
CA ARG A 90 4.24 -21.94 -0.69
C ARG A 90 5.36 -22.83 -0.15
N GLU A 91 6.10 -22.36 0.85
CA GLU A 91 7.13 -23.17 1.51
C GLU A 91 6.55 -24.42 2.18
N ARG A 92 5.37 -24.28 2.82
CA ARG A 92 4.67 -25.44 3.41
C ARG A 92 4.21 -26.44 2.35
N GLU A 93 3.72 -25.97 1.20
CA GLU A 93 3.37 -26.85 0.08
C GLU A 93 4.58 -27.62 -0.45
N LEU A 94 5.73 -26.94 -0.58
CA LEU A 94 6.98 -27.57 -1.02
C LEU A 94 7.49 -28.60 -0.01
N ALA A 95 7.46 -28.28 1.29
CA ALA A 95 7.87 -29.19 2.35
C ALA A 95 6.96 -30.44 2.44
N ALA A 96 5.68 -30.28 2.11
CA ALA A 96 4.71 -31.37 2.08
C ALA A 96 4.66 -32.13 0.75
N PHE A 97 5.38 -31.65 -0.28
CA PHE A 97 5.35 -32.25 -1.60
C PHE A 97 6.00 -33.62 -1.58
N LYS A 98 5.23 -34.64 -1.99
CA LYS A 98 5.73 -36.00 -2.21
C LYS A 98 5.79 -36.23 -3.73
N PRO A 99 6.98 -36.37 -4.33
CA PRO A 99 7.09 -36.64 -5.76
C PRO A 99 6.40 -37.96 -6.10
N VAL A 100 5.74 -37.99 -7.24
CA VAL A 100 5.11 -39.19 -7.80
C VAL A 100 5.63 -39.39 -9.21
N ASP A 101 5.91 -40.64 -9.55
CA ASP A 101 6.37 -41.00 -10.89
C ASP A 101 5.23 -40.83 -11.90
N TYR A 102 5.55 -40.27 -13.07
CA TYR A 102 4.63 -40.17 -14.20
C TYR A 102 5.39 -40.37 -15.51
N PHE A 103 4.68 -40.86 -16.52
CA PHE A 103 5.23 -41.15 -17.84
C PHE A 103 4.63 -40.20 -18.88
N THR A 104 5.44 -39.75 -19.82
CA THR A 104 5.00 -38.95 -20.98
C THR A 104 5.28 -39.71 -22.27
N VAL A 105 4.30 -39.71 -23.18
CA VAL A 105 4.47 -40.28 -24.52
C VAL A 105 5.26 -39.28 -25.35
N LYS A 106 6.32 -39.75 -26.01
CA LYS A 106 7.24 -38.95 -26.80
C LYS A 106 6.91 -39.06 -28.29
#